data_AF-A0A9W9HPJ7-F1
#
_entry.id   AF-A0A9W9HPJ7-F1
#
_cell.length_a   1.000
_cell.length_b   1.000
_cell.length_c   1.000
_cell.angle_alpha   90.00
_cell.angle_beta   90.00
_cell.angle_gamma   90.00
#
_symmetry.space_group_name_H-M   'P 1'
#
loop_
_entity.id
_entity.type
_entity.pdbx_description
1 polymer ?
#
loop_
_entity_poly.entity_id
_entity_poly.type
_entity_poly.pdbx_seq_one_letter_code
_entity_poly.pdbx_strand_id
1 'polypeptide(L)'
;MSNGTYTYTGVWIDWSEGAICGATVTLSQKWAGILTASLAVVVSSAGSLFWNILAFTIHQAFTTKVWKKRDALHHQRQVILRNKGTLAAAWALLLLPFANQRKASKRFLRSLPFSTFAILTLLLFSLSGLFTSYISKLASASTLTLSSDCGGFEVDVVAGVISPLITKGLLDTYDAATYVRQCYQGDPNGPTCRTFPRPYLPFTTNSNTSCPFGDNMCAYNNQSAFQMDTGLLDSHKDFGINAPPEERLKFRRVCTCAPIHHGAALATVTNDSTFGEVIYVNAGSQPALGDNYTFVYTPAPNSDSFGYTLDDDPWMTAQINETMAETNTTLVMWSKSYEINLLGCIDQYQVCNPNKAGDSGCTTLGGIGSALHQAFTTKIGSLGFNIHQVMTASRLLSTVIDNGISSNVNGRGGAALNASMMAYQNIQTYIPPNQWQIEVSTWFATSLAKDQSQIVEWAAGPKNLPSGGWHITKPQNKYAQSQCNNQLVPRASGYENFSILGLAVTLMLCGIIVIIGLTIDTVVGWLRRGKSRYMRDQWEMEETLALQKAAYVGMDLWREDEEAIPLRAGEARDE
;
A
#
# COMPACT_ATOMS: atom_id res chain seq x y z
N MET A 1 -15.52 10.63 22.85
CA MET A 1 -15.53 9.75 21.66
C MET A 1 -14.09 9.32 21.46
N SER A 2 -13.76 8.03 21.56
CA SER A 2 -12.39 7.57 21.30
C SER A 2 -12.09 7.86 19.84
N ASN A 3 -11.20 8.80 19.62
CA ASN A 3 -10.84 9.37 18.34
C ASN A 3 -9.90 8.38 17.61
N GLY A 4 -10.48 7.30 17.08
CA GLY A 4 -9.73 6.21 16.46
C GLY A 4 -9.15 6.58 15.09
N THR A 5 -8.06 5.91 14.71
CA THR A 5 -7.53 5.91 13.34
C THR A 5 -8.58 5.38 12.35
N TYR A 6 -8.77 6.05 11.22
CA TYR A 6 -9.70 5.62 10.17
C TYR A 6 -9.12 5.81 8.77
N THR A 7 -9.64 5.06 7.81
CA THR A 7 -9.27 5.18 6.40
C THR A 7 -10.00 6.36 5.75
N TYR A 8 -9.28 7.19 5.01
CA TYR A 8 -9.88 8.29 4.25
C TYR A 8 -10.87 7.75 3.20
N THR A 9 -12.04 8.38 3.11
CA THR A 9 -13.01 8.12 2.04
C THR A 9 -13.20 9.39 1.23
N GLY A 10 -13.17 9.25 -0.08
CA GLY A 10 -13.16 10.38 -1.00
C GLY A 10 -12.09 10.27 -2.08
N VAL A 11 -11.93 11.35 -2.83
CA VAL A 11 -10.98 11.45 -3.95
C VAL A 11 -9.61 11.85 -3.43
N TRP A 12 -8.58 11.18 -3.93
CA TRP A 12 -7.18 11.48 -3.69
C TRP A 12 -6.32 11.00 -4.89
N ILE A 13 -5.03 11.31 -4.87
CA ILE A 13 -4.10 10.91 -5.92
C ILE A 13 -3.03 10.01 -5.31
N ASP A 14 -2.89 8.78 -5.79
CA ASP A 14 -1.71 7.98 -5.53
C ASP A 14 -0.58 8.44 -6.44
N TRP A 15 0.38 9.16 -5.87
CA TRP A 15 1.51 9.67 -6.63
C TRP A 15 2.49 8.58 -7.11
N SER A 16 2.29 7.31 -6.72
CA SER A 16 3.02 6.17 -7.28
C SER A 16 2.75 6.02 -8.78
N GLU A 17 1.50 6.28 -9.20
CA GLU A 17 1.01 6.13 -10.57
C GLU A 17 0.86 7.48 -11.30
N GLY A 18 1.26 8.58 -10.65
CA GLY A 18 1.16 9.95 -11.17
C GLY A 18 -0.25 10.55 -11.10
N ALA A 19 -0.38 11.80 -11.52
CA ALA A 19 -1.60 12.60 -11.31
C ALA A 19 -2.87 12.05 -12.00
N ILE A 20 -2.71 11.38 -13.15
CA ILE A 20 -3.84 10.92 -13.97
C ILE A 20 -4.21 9.48 -13.63
N CYS A 21 -3.26 8.54 -13.75
CA CYS A 21 -3.53 7.12 -13.49
C CYS A 21 -3.71 6.85 -11.99
N GLY A 22 -3.06 7.63 -11.11
CA GLY A 22 -3.18 7.53 -9.66
C GLY A 22 -4.43 8.16 -9.07
N ALA A 23 -5.23 8.89 -9.86
CA ALA A 23 -6.48 9.48 -9.40
C ALA A 23 -7.44 8.37 -8.93
N THR A 24 -7.67 8.33 -7.61
CA THR A 24 -8.34 7.22 -6.93
C THR A 24 -9.46 7.76 -6.05
N VAL A 25 -10.58 7.03 -5.99
CA VAL A 25 -11.63 7.26 -4.99
C VAL A 25 -11.71 6.07 -4.05
N THR A 26 -11.58 6.31 -2.75
CA THR A 26 -11.74 5.28 -1.72
C THR A 26 -13.15 5.35 -1.15
N LEU A 27 -13.83 4.21 -1.12
CA LEU A 27 -15.19 4.05 -0.59
C LEU A 27 -15.22 2.94 0.45
N SER A 28 -16.15 3.03 1.41
CA SER A 28 -16.42 1.89 2.27
C SER A 28 -17.07 0.76 1.46
N GLN A 29 -16.91 -0.48 1.92
CA GLN A 29 -17.39 -1.68 1.22
C GLN A 29 -18.87 -1.60 0.82
N LYS A 30 -19.71 -0.96 1.64
CA LYS A 30 -21.13 -0.73 1.33
C LYS A 30 -21.31 0.13 0.08
N TRP A 31 -20.64 1.28 0.02
CA TRP A 31 -20.77 2.21 -1.11
C TRP A 31 -20.04 1.71 -2.35
N ALA A 32 -18.93 0.99 -2.18
CA ALA A 32 -18.21 0.31 -3.24
C ALA A 32 -19.08 -0.73 -3.96
N GLY A 33 -19.84 -1.53 -3.20
CA GLY A 33 -20.80 -2.47 -3.76
C GLY A 33 -21.92 -1.80 -4.55
N ILE A 34 -22.47 -0.69 -4.02
CA ILE A 34 -23.50 0.10 -4.71
C ILE A 34 -22.96 0.69 -6.02
N LEU A 35 -21.74 1.25 -6.01
CA LEU A 35 -21.11 1.81 -7.21
C LEU A 35 -20.89 0.72 -8.27
N THR A 36 -20.33 -0.42 -7.88
CA THR A 36 -20.09 -1.55 -8.79
C THR A 36 -21.38 -2.06 -9.42
N ALA A 37 -22.45 -2.24 -8.62
CA ALA A 37 -23.76 -2.64 -9.12
C ALA A 37 -24.35 -1.60 -10.09
N SER A 38 -24.23 -0.31 -9.77
CA SER A 38 -24.72 0.78 -10.62
C SER A 38 -23.98 0.83 -11.96
N LEU A 39 -22.66 0.62 -11.96
CA LEU A 39 -21.86 0.55 -13.19
C LEU A 39 -22.27 -0.63 -14.08
N ALA A 40 -22.53 -1.80 -13.49
CA ALA A 40 -23.00 -2.97 -14.23
C ALA A 40 -24.36 -2.72 -14.91
N VAL A 41 -25.27 -2.01 -14.24
CA VAL A 41 -26.55 -1.58 -14.83
C VAL A 41 -26.32 -0.63 -15.99
N VAL A 42 -25.48 0.40 -15.82
CA VAL A 42 -25.16 1.36 -16.90
C VAL A 42 -24.57 0.66 -18.12
N VAL A 43 -23.63 -0.26 -17.92
CA VAL A 43 -23.01 -1.03 -19.01
C VAL A 43 -24.05 -1.92 -19.70
N SER A 44 -24.95 -2.55 -18.94
CA SER A 44 -26.02 -3.38 -19.49
C SER A 44 -27.02 -2.56 -20.33
N SER A 45 -27.43 -1.38 -19.84
CA SER A 45 -28.28 -0.45 -20.57
C SER A 45 -27.60 0.05 -21.85
N ALA A 46 -26.30 0.40 -21.79
CA ALA A 46 -25.53 0.75 -22.97
C ALA A 46 -25.48 -0.40 -23.98
N GLY A 47 -25.34 -1.66 -23.53
CA GLY A 47 -25.37 -2.83 -24.40
C GLY A 47 -26.70 -3.03 -25.14
N SER A 48 -27.83 -2.74 -24.49
CA SER A 48 -29.13 -2.75 -25.15
C SER A 48 -29.22 -1.70 -26.25
N LEU A 49 -28.73 -0.49 -26.00
CA LEU A 49 -28.75 0.60 -26.97
C LEU A 49 -27.73 0.40 -28.09
N PHE A 50 -26.57 -0.20 -27.79
CA PHE A 50 -25.61 -0.62 -28.79
C PHE A 50 -26.22 -1.62 -29.77
N TRP A 51 -27.00 -2.58 -29.28
CA TRP A 51 -27.74 -3.49 -30.16
C TRP A 51 -28.71 -2.74 -31.07
N ASN A 52 -29.44 -1.73 -30.58
CA ASN A 52 -30.32 -0.93 -31.43
C ASN A 52 -29.54 -0.23 -32.55
N ILE A 53 -28.36 0.34 -32.24
CA ILE A 53 -27.47 0.96 -33.24
C ILE A 53 -27.00 -0.07 -34.27
N LEU A 54 -26.57 -1.24 -33.81
CA LEU A 54 -26.06 -2.30 -34.66
C LEU A 54 -27.17 -2.88 -35.54
N ALA A 55 -28.34 -3.14 -34.97
CA ALA A 55 -29.51 -3.65 -35.68
C ALA A 55 -30.01 -2.66 -36.72
N PHE A 56 -30.05 -1.36 -36.39
CA PHE A 56 -30.30 -0.30 -37.34
C PHE A 56 -29.27 -0.31 -38.48
N THR A 57 -27.98 -0.30 -38.15
CA THR A 57 -26.90 -0.25 -39.16
C THR A 57 -26.96 -1.44 -40.10
N ILE A 58 -27.15 -2.65 -39.55
CA ILE A 58 -27.34 -3.87 -40.32
C ILE A 58 -28.60 -3.77 -41.18
N HIS A 59 -29.72 -3.37 -40.59
CA HIS A 59 -30.98 -3.25 -41.32
C HIS A 59 -30.80 -2.37 -42.56
N GLN A 60 -30.25 -1.18 -42.34
CA GLN A 60 -29.96 -0.18 -43.37
C GLN A 60 -28.98 -0.70 -44.43
N ALA A 61 -27.89 -1.38 -44.05
CA ALA A 61 -26.93 -1.93 -45.00
C ALA A 61 -27.56 -2.97 -45.94
N PHE A 62 -28.59 -3.67 -45.48
CA PHE A 62 -29.26 -4.73 -46.23
C PHE A 62 -30.63 -4.33 -46.80
N THR A 63 -31.10 -3.10 -46.58
CA THR A 63 -32.35 -2.59 -47.17
C THR A 63 -32.25 -2.53 -48.69
N THR A 64 -33.26 -3.04 -49.39
CA THR A 64 -33.29 -3.01 -50.86
C THR A 64 -34.31 -2.05 -51.42
N LYS A 65 -34.03 -1.54 -52.63
CA LYS A 65 -34.96 -0.66 -53.35
C LYS A 65 -36.29 -1.36 -53.59
N VAL A 66 -37.38 -0.59 -53.55
CA VAL A 66 -38.78 -1.06 -53.54
C VAL A 66 -39.12 -2.00 -54.71
N TRP A 67 -38.52 -1.80 -55.89
CA TRP A 67 -38.80 -2.62 -57.08
C TRP A 67 -38.06 -3.97 -57.11
N LYS A 68 -37.16 -4.26 -56.17
CA LYS A 68 -36.41 -5.52 -56.14
C LYS A 68 -37.16 -6.53 -55.27
N LYS A 69 -37.78 -7.54 -55.91
CA LYS A 69 -38.46 -8.64 -55.19
C LYS A 69 -37.48 -9.39 -54.28
N ARG A 70 -37.86 -9.57 -53.02
CA ARG A 70 -37.15 -10.34 -52.00
C ARG A 70 -38.06 -11.43 -51.42
N ASP A 71 -37.44 -12.45 -50.85
CA ASP A 71 -38.13 -13.57 -50.21
C ASP A 71 -38.59 -13.23 -48.79
N ALA A 72 -39.57 -13.97 -48.26
CA ALA A 72 -40.12 -13.76 -46.92
C ALA A 72 -39.03 -13.77 -45.82
N LEU A 73 -37.99 -14.59 -45.98
CA LEU A 73 -36.85 -14.65 -45.05
C LEU A 73 -36.16 -13.28 -44.90
N HIS A 74 -36.05 -12.50 -45.97
CA HIS A 74 -35.45 -11.17 -45.91
C HIS A 74 -36.29 -10.21 -45.07
N HIS A 75 -37.60 -10.15 -45.32
CA HIS A 75 -38.51 -9.24 -44.60
C HIS A 75 -38.66 -9.64 -43.14
N GLN A 76 -38.82 -10.94 -42.83
CA GLN A 76 -38.86 -11.42 -41.45
C GLN A 76 -37.60 -11.05 -40.66
N ARG A 77 -36.42 -11.14 -41.29
CA ARG A 77 -35.16 -10.71 -40.67
C ARG A 77 -35.14 -9.21 -40.39
N GLN A 78 -35.58 -8.37 -41.33
CA GLN A 78 -35.61 -6.92 -41.14
C GLN A 78 -36.58 -6.52 -40.01
N VAL A 79 -37.75 -7.17 -39.94
CA VAL A 79 -38.71 -7.00 -38.85
C VAL A 79 -38.13 -7.43 -37.49
N ILE A 80 -37.37 -8.54 -37.44
CA ILE A 80 -36.68 -8.96 -36.20
C ILE A 80 -35.66 -7.91 -35.76
N LEU A 81 -34.86 -7.38 -36.69
CA LEU A 81 -33.84 -6.37 -36.38
C LEU A 81 -34.44 -5.06 -35.86
N ARG A 82 -35.61 -4.64 -36.36
CA ARG A 82 -36.30 -3.42 -35.89
C ARG A 82 -36.91 -3.58 -34.50
N ASN A 83 -37.46 -4.75 -34.18
CA ASN A 83 -38.40 -4.89 -33.06
C ASN A 83 -37.95 -5.77 -31.89
N LYS A 84 -36.85 -6.52 -32.04
CA LYS A 84 -36.38 -7.42 -30.98
C LYS A 84 -35.10 -6.89 -30.33
N GLY A 85 -35.08 -6.81 -29.00
CA GLY A 85 -33.85 -6.60 -28.23
C GLY A 85 -32.87 -7.77 -28.37
N THR A 86 -31.61 -7.56 -27.99
CA THR A 86 -30.47 -8.43 -28.31
C THR A 86 -30.73 -9.92 -28.10
N LEU A 87 -31.19 -10.32 -26.91
CA LEU A 87 -31.44 -11.72 -26.59
C LEU A 87 -32.57 -12.32 -27.42
N ALA A 88 -33.69 -11.60 -27.54
CA ALA A 88 -34.84 -12.06 -28.31
C ALA A 88 -34.53 -12.12 -29.82
N ALA A 89 -33.71 -11.20 -30.31
CA ALA A 89 -33.24 -11.19 -31.70
C ALA A 89 -32.28 -12.36 -31.96
N ALA A 90 -31.33 -12.62 -31.07
CA ALA A 90 -30.42 -13.76 -31.16
C ALA A 90 -31.19 -15.07 -31.34
N TRP A 91 -32.17 -15.31 -30.46
CA TRP A 91 -33.02 -16.50 -30.48
C TRP A 91 -33.89 -16.58 -31.74
N ALA A 92 -34.59 -15.50 -32.08
CA ALA A 92 -35.46 -15.46 -33.25
C ALA A 92 -34.68 -15.71 -34.56
N LEU A 93 -33.50 -15.11 -34.71
CA LEU A 93 -32.64 -15.28 -35.90
C LEU A 93 -31.99 -16.66 -35.97
N LEU A 94 -31.73 -17.30 -34.83
CA LEU A 94 -31.23 -18.68 -34.76
C LEU A 94 -32.27 -19.67 -35.28
N LEU A 95 -33.53 -19.49 -34.90
CA LEU A 95 -34.63 -20.38 -35.27
C LEU A 95 -35.24 -20.09 -36.65
N LEU A 96 -35.06 -18.88 -37.17
CA LEU A 96 -35.64 -18.43 -38.45
C LEU A 96 -35.44 -19.40 -39.63
N PRO A 97 -34.27 -20.06 -39.82
CA PRO A 97 -34.07 -21.04 -40.89
C PRO A 97 -34.93 -22.31 -40.77
N PHE A 98 -35.34 -22.67 -39.55
CA PHE A 98 -36.15 -23.85 -39.26
C PHE A 98 -37.65 -23.58 -39.44
N ALA A 99 -38.10 -22.36 -39.16
CA ALA A 99 -39.49 -21.94 -39.33
C ALA A 99 -39.91 -21.86 -40.82
N ASN A 100 -39.00 -21.45 -41.71
CA ASN A 100 -39.25 -21.43 -43.15
C ASN A 100 -38.86 -22.76 -43.82
N GLN A 101 -39.78 -23.72 -43.84
CA GLN A 101 -39.55 -25.06 -44.39
C GLN A 101 -39.64 -25.14 -45.93
N ARG A 102 -39.98 -24.07 -46.67
CA ARG A 102 -40.17 -24.12 -48.13
C ARG A 102 -39.29 -23.11 -48.90
N LYS A 103 -38.47 -23.63 -49.83
CA LYS A 103 -37.86 -22.96 -51.01
C LYS A 103 -36.86 -21.80 -50.84
N ALA A 104 -36.25 -21.55 -49.67
CA ALA A 104 -35.17 -20.54 -49.55
C ALA A 104 -33.76 -21.15 -49.70
N SER A 105 -33.02 -20.75 -50.74
CA SER A 105 -31.61 -21.17 -50.96
C SER A 105 -30.66 -20.54 -49.92
N LYS A 106 -29.69 -21.32 -49.44
CA LYS A 106 -28.66 -20.92 -48.45
C LYS A 106 -29.23 -20.27 -47.17
N ARG A 107 -30.38 -20.76 -46.68
CA ARG A 107 -31.14 -20.21 -45.54
C ARG A 107 -30.31 -19.98 -44.26
N PHE A 108 -29.45 -20.93 -43.89
CA PHE A 108 -28.61 -20.83 -42.70
C PHE A 108 -27.55 -19.73 -42.85
N LEU A 109 -26.85 -19.67 -43.98
CA LEU A 109 -25.82 -18.67 -44.26
C LEU A 109 -26.39 -17.22 -44.30
N ARG A 110 -27.70 -17.07 -44.55
CA ARG A 110 -28.39 -15.78 -44.60
C ARG A 110 -28.96 -15.28 -43.26
N SER A 111 -28.98 -16.14 -42.23
CA SER A 111 -29.54 -15.83 -40.91
C SER A 111 -28.53 -15.95 -39.77
N LEU A 112 -27.71 -17.01 -39.78
CA LEU A 112 -26.74 -17.29 -38.72
C LEU A 112 -25.75 -16.14 -38.45
N PRO A 113 -25.19 -15.42 -39.44
CA PRO A 113 -24.29 -14.30 -39.16
C PRO A 113 -24.92 -13.19 -38.28
N PHE A 114 -26.23 -12.96 -38.42
CA PHE A 114 -26.93 -11.94 -37.64
C PHE A 114 -27.23 -12.43 -36.22
N SER A 115 -27.57 -13.72 -36.07
CA SER A 115 -27.69 -14.36 -34.76
C SER A 115 -26.34 -14.33 -34.02
N THR A 116 -25.22 -14.60 -34.72
CA THR A 116 -23.89 -14.51 -34.13
C THR A 116 -23.55 -13.09 -33.68
N PHE A 117 -23.90 -12.04 -34.45
CA PHE A 117 -23.69 -10.66 -34.00
C PHE A 117 -24.50 -10.32 -32.74
N ALA A 118 -25.75 -10.79 -32.65
CA ALA A 118 -26.58 -10.60 -31.47
C ALA A 118 -25.99 -11.31 -30.24
N ILE A 119 -25.57 -12.57 -30.38
CA ILE A 119 -24.93 -13.35 -29.31
C ILE A 119 -23.62 -12.69 -28.87
N LEU A 120 -22.77 -12.28 -29.82
CA LEU A 120 -21.51 -11.60 -29.51
C LEU A 120 -21.74 -10.29 -28.77
N THR A 121 -22.75 -9.51 -29.17
CA THR A 121 -23.13 -8.27 -28.47
C THR A 121 -23.58 -8.57 -27.03
N LEU A 122 -24.44 -9.58 -26.85
CA LEU A 122 -24.90 -10.00 -25.53
C LEU A 122 -23.73 -10.44 -24.64
N LEU A 123 -22.86 -11.29 -25.15
CA LEU A 123 -21.68 -11.77 -24.42
C LEU A 123 -20.73 -10.62 -24.07
N LEU A 124 -20.45 -9.74 -25.03
CA LEU A 124 -19.54 -8.60 -24.83
C LEU A 124 -20.02 -7.71 -23.67
N PHE A 125 -21.28 -7.29 -23.68
CA PHE A 125 -21.80 -6.38 -22.65
C PHE A 125 -22.09 -7.09 -21.32
N SER A 126 -22.45 -8.38 -21.33
CA SER A 126 -22.59 -9.17 -20.10
C SER A 126 -21.24 -9.35 -19.41
N LEU A 127 -20.20 -9.71 -20.17
CA LEU A 127 -18.83 -9.81 -19.65
C LEU A 127 -18.33 -8.44 -19.18
N SER A 128 -18.53 -7.39 -19.98
CA SER A 128 -18.13 -6.02 -19.60
C SER A 128 -18.79 -5.57 -18.29
N GLY A 129 -20.07 -5.92 -18.09
CA GLY A 129 -20.79 -5.66 -16.84
C GLY A 129 -20.15 -6.35 -15.63
N LEU A 130 -19.71 -7.61 -15.78
CA LEU A 130 -18.98 -8.33 -14.73
C LEU A 130 -17.60 -7.72 -14.46
N PHE A 131 -16.90 -7.28 -15.51
CA PHE A 131 -15.59 -6.64 -15.41
C PHE A 131 -15.63 -5.23 -14.80
N THR A 132 -16.81 -4.63 -14.55
CA THR A 132 -16.90 -3.37 -13.78
C THR A 132 -16.26 -3.48 -12.39
N SER A 133 -16.34 -4.67 -11.78
CA SER A 133 -15.65 -4.98 -10.51
C SER A 133 -14.12 -4.93 -10.61
N TYR A 134 -13.54 -5.08 -11.80
CA TYR A 134 -12.08 -4.98 -12.00
C TYR A 134 -11.59 -3.53 -12.00
N ILE A 135 -12.48 -2.53 -12.10
CA ILE A 135 -12.10 -1.11 -12.00
C ILE A 135 -11.44 -0.81 -10.65
N SER A 136 -11.79 -1.57 -9.61
CA SER A 136 -11.13 -1.43 -8.30
C SER A 136 -9.72 -2.03 -8.23
N LYS A 137 -9.43 -3.02 -9.09
CA LYS A 137 -8.07 -3.59 -9.21
C LYS A 137 -7.11 -2.67 -9.96
N LEU A 138 -7.63 -1.77 -10.80
CA LEU A 138 -6.84 -0.71 -11.44
C LEU A 138 -6.46 0.41 -10.47
N ALA A 139 -7.04 0.42 -9.27
CA ALA A 139 -6.78 1.43 -8.27
C ALA A 139 -5.66 1.01 -7.31
N SER A 140 -5.11 1.98 -6.57
CA SER A 140 -4.00 1.77 -5.64
C SER A 140 -4.22 0.60 -4.67
N ALA A 141 -3.16 -0.18 -4.42
CA ALA A 141 -3.12 -1.21 -3.38
C ALA A 141 -3.00 -0.64 -1.96
N SER A 142 -2.86 0.68 -1.83
CA SER A 142 -2.73 1.40 -0.58
C SER A 142 -3.93 2.32 -0.35
N THR A 143 -4.14 2.70 0.91
CA THR A 143 -5.16 3.67 1.31
C THR A 143 -4.54 4.75 2.17
N LEU A 144 -5.17 5.93 2.19
CA LEU A 144 -4.75 7.00 3.10
C LEU A 144 -5.30 6.74 4.50
N THR A 145 -4.43 6.84 5.50
CA THR A 145 -4.80 6.78 6.92
C THR A 145 -4.96 8.18 7.50
N LEU A 146 -5.97 8.37 8.35
CA LEU A 146 -6.27 9.62 9.03
C LEU A 146 -6.53 9.38 10.51
N SER A 147 -6.21 10.39 11.31
CA SER A 147 -6.57 10.44 12.71
C SER A 147 -6.78 11.88 13.14
N SER A 148 -7.73 12.10 14.03
CA SER A 148 -7.93 13.38 14.74
C SER A 148 -6.79 13.70 15.72
N ASP A 149 -5.99 12.68 16.02
CA ASP A 149 -4.85 12.70 16.93
C ASP A 149 -3.51 12.75 16.14
N CYS A 150 -3.58 13.11 14.85
CA CYS A 150 -2.40 13.32 14.03
C CYS A 150 -1.53 14.49 14.56
N GLY A 151 -0.22 14.27 14.54
CA GLY A 151 0.79 15.25 14.89
C GLY A 151 1.92 14.61 15.70
N GLY A 152 2.78 15.49 16.23
CA GLY A 152 3.72 15.09 17.27
C GLY A 152 3.02 14.98 18.62
N PHE A 153 3.78 14.58 19.64
CA PHE A 153 3.35 14.67 21.03
C PHE A 153 4.47 15.32 21.85
N GLU A 154 4.06 15.98 22.91
CA GLU A 154 4.94 16.55 23.92
C GLU A 154 4.60 15.89 25.25
N VAL A 155 5.63 15.66 26.07
CA VAL A 155 5.49 15.09 27.40
C VAL A 155 5.63 16.23 28.41
N ASP A 156 4.73 16.28 29.39
CA ASP A 156 4.81 17.22 30.49
C ASP A 156 6.07 16.92 31.31
N VAL A 157 7.09 17.77 31.19
CA VAL A 157 8.32 17.64 31.97
C VAL A 157 8.04 18.13 33.39
N VAL A 158 7.39 17.30 34.20
CA VAL A 158 7.27 17.55 35.63
C VAL A 158 8.62 17.21 36.27
N ALA A 159 9.23 18.20 36.92
CA ALA A 159 10.50 18.03 37.62
C ALA A 159 10.45 16.79 38.54
N GLY A 160 11.24 15.77 38.20
CA GLY A 160 11.38 14.54 39.00
C GLY A 160 10.80 13.26 38.39
N VAL A 161 10.11 13.28 37.25
CA VAL A 161 9.56 12.05 36.62
C VAL A 161 10.02 11.90 35.17
N ILE A 162 11.19 11.30 34.97
CA ILE A 162 11.74 10.87 33.65
C ILE A 162 10.98 9.64 33.09
N SER A 163 9.92 9.18 33.76
CA SER A 163 9.26 7.88 33.52
C SER A 163 8.47 7.73 32.20
N PRO A 164 7.66 8.72 31.72
CA PRO A 164 6.75 8.51 30.60
C PRO A 164 7.42 8.16 29.26
N LEU A 165 8.49 8.89 28.92
CA LEU A 165 9.19 8.73 27.64
C LEU A 165 9.99 7.43 27.61
N ILE A 166 10.59 7.03 28.74
CA ILE A 166 11.30 5.76 28.88
C ILE A 166 10.33 4.59 28.68
N THR A 167 9.17 4.62 29.33
CA THR A 167 8.17 3.55 29.18
C THR A 167 7.67 3.43 27.74
N LYS A 168 7.35 4.57 27.09
CA LYS A 168 6.98 4.56 25.66
C LYS A 168 8.09 3.98 24.80
N GLY A 169 9.31 4.48 24.94
CA GLY A 169 10.45 4.02 24.15
C GLY A 169 10.73 2.52 24.31
N LEU A 170 10.55 1.98 25.51
CA LEU A 170 10.69 0.56 25.80
C LEU A 170 9.59 -0.26 25.12
N LEU A 171 8.31 0.16 25.23
CA LEU A 171 7.19 -0.51 24.56
C LEU A 171 7.31 -0.47 23.03
N ASP A 172 7.65 0.68 22.46
CA ASP A 172 7.90 0.82 21.02
C ASP A 172 9.03 -0.11 20.57
N THR A 173 10.06 -0.29 21.41
CA THR A 173 11.17 -1.21 21.13
C THR A 173 10.74 -2.68 21.19
N TYR A 174 9.86 -3.06 22.14
CA TYR A 174 9.30 -4.42 22.18
C TYR A 174 8.43 -4.73 20.96
N ASP A 175 7.58 -3.79 20.55
CA ASP A 175 6.73 -3.91 19.36
C ASP A 175 7.60 -4.03 18.10
N ALA A 176 8.61 -3.16 17.96
CA ALA A 176 9.55 -3.16 16.85
C ALA A 176 10.40 -4.44 16.79
N ALA A 177 10.93 -4.91 17.93
CA ALA A 177 11.70 -6.15 17.98
C ALA A 177 10.85 -7.38 17.62
N THR A 178 9.59 -7.41 18.06
CA THR A 178 8.62 -8.44 17.66
C THR A 178 8.36 -8.38 16.16
N TYR A 179 8.16 -7.19 15.60
CA TYR A 179 7.97 -6.98 14.17
C TYR A 179 9.20 -7.43 13.36
N VAL A 180 10.42 -7.13 13.81
CA VAL A 180 11.66 -7.58 13.15
C VAL A 180 11.73 -9.10 13.08
N ARG A 181 11.46 -9.79 14.20
CA ARG A 181 11.46 -11.26 14.24
C ARG A 181 10.43 -11.87 13.28
N GLN A 182 9.25 -11.25 13.16
CA GLN A 182 8.18 -11.76 12.30
C GLN A 182 8.36 -11.41 10.82
N CYS A 183 8.83 -10.20 10.51
CA CYS A 183 8.72 -9.60 9.17
C CYS A 183 10.07 -9.31 8.50
N TYR A 184 11.11 -8.96 9.26
CA TYR A 184 12.46 -8.77 8.72
C TYR A 184 13.21 -10.10 8.62
N GLN A 185 13.06 -10.95 9.64
CA GLN A 185 13.73 -12.25 9.75
C GLN A 185 12.81 -13.43 9.38
N GLY A 186 11.48 -13.23 9.45
CA GLY A 186 10.47 -14.24 9.12
C GLY A 186 9.90 -14.09 7.70
N ASP A 187 8.62 -14.44 7.51
CA ASP A 187 7.94 -14.32 6.21
C ASP A 187 7.36 -12.90 6.03
N PRO A 188 7.91 -12.07 5.13
CA PRO A 188 7.44 -10.70 4.92
C PRO A 188 6.02 -10.62 4.32
N ASN A 189 5.46 -11.73 3.84
CA ASN A 189 4.11 -11.76 3.26
C ASN A 189 3.01 -11.98 4.30
N GLY A 190 3.40 -12.19 5.58
CA GLY A 190 2.47 -12.39 6.68
C GLY A 190 1.47 -11.22 6.85
N PRO A 191 0.26 -11.49 7.36
CA PRO A 191 -0.76 -10.44 7.53
C PRO A 191 -0.33 -9.34 8.53
N THR A 192 0.48 -9.68 9.53
CA THR A 192 1.04 -8.73 10.51
C THR A 192 2.07 -7.78 9.89
N CYS A 193 2.73 -8.20 8.81
CA CYS A 193 3.74 -7.42 8.07
C CYS A 193 3.15 -6.39 7.10
N ARG A 194 1.81 -6.29 7.02
CA ARG A 194 1.07 -5.30 6.22
C ARG A 194 0.68 -4.06 7.03
N THR A 195 1.43 -3.76 8.09
CA THR A 195 1.21 -2.58 8.93
C THR A 195 1.87 -1.34 8.34
N PHE A 196 3.02 -1.50 7.70
CA PHE A 196 3.80 -0.41 7.08
C PHE A 196 3.76 -0.50 5.55
N PRO A 197 4.08 0.59 4.82
CA PRO A 197 4.15 0.60 3.36
C PRO A 197 5.06 -0.48 2.77
N ARG A 198 6.14 -0.81 3.48
CA ARG A 198 7.03 -1.94 3.19
C ARG A 198 7.13 -2.85 4.41
N PRO A 199 7.16 -4.19 4.22
CA PRO A 199 7.29 -5.11 5.33
C PRO A 199 8.64 -4.97 6.05
N TYR A 200 9.70 -4.55 5.34
CA TYR A 200 11.01 -4.23 5.91
C TYR A 200 11.70 -3.12 5.10
N LEU A 201 12.65 -2.41 5.72
CA LEU A 201 13.55 -1.47 5.05
C LEU A 201 14.86 -2.17 4.67
N PRO A 202 15.29 -2.12 3.40
CA PRO A 202 16.52 -2.79 2.98
C PRO A 202 17.75 -2.06 3.53
N PHE A 203 18.77 -2.83 3.87
CA PHE A 203 20.11 -2.31 4.18
C PHE A 203 21.18 -3.32 3.76
N THR A 204 22.39 -2.80 3.53
CA THR A 204 23.59 -3.59 3.22
C THR A 204 24.53 -3.58 4.40
N THR A 205 25.34 -4.63 4.52
CA THR A 205 26.34 -4.77 5.59
C THR A 205 27.75 -4.83 5.03
N ASN A 206 28.72 -4.27 5.76
CA ASN A 206 30.14 -4.35 5.46
C ASN A 206 30.94 -4.63 6.73
N SER A 207 31.53 -5.83 6.82
CA SER A 207 32.30 -6.28 7.98
C SER A 207 33.75 -5.78 8.03
N ASN A 208 34.24 -5.15 6.96
CA ASN A 208 35.63 -4.73 6.82
C ASN A 208 35.74 -3.19 6.76
N THR A 209 35.01 -2.51 7.65
CA THR A 209 34.97 -1.05 7.68
C THR A 209 36.03 -0.51 8.62
N SER A 210 36.55 0.69 8.31
CA SER A 210 37.51 1.36 9.17
C SER A 210 36.95 1.63 10.57
N CYS A 211 37.78 1.47 11.60
CA CYS A 211 37.44 1.79 12.98
C CYS A 211 37.00 3.26 13.06
N PRO A 212 35.77 3.56 13.51
CA PRO A 212 35.26 4.92 13.53
C PRO A 212 35.67 5.70 14.79
N PHE A 213 36.42 5.06 15.69
CA PHE A 213 36.91 5.61 16.95
C PHE A 213 38.41 5.97 16.83
N GLY A 214 38.98 6.53 17.90
CA GLY A 214 40.41 6.85 17.94
C GLY A 214 41.32 5.64 17.74
N ASP A 215 42.60 5.89 17.43
CA ASP A 215 43.59 4.82 17.23
C ASP A 215 43.65 3.86 18.43
N ASN A 216 43.77 2.56 18.14
CA ASN A 216 43.80 1.46 19.13
C ASN A 216 42.54 1.31 19.99
N MET A 217 41.40 1.94 19.62
CA MET A 217 40.14 1.75 20.34
C MET A 217 39.39 0.49 19.93
N CYS A 218 39.48 0.04 18.68
CA CYS A 218 38.81 -1.17 18.22
C CYS A 218 39.63 -2.44 18.56
N ALA A 219 38.96 -3.53 18.95
CA ALA A 219 39.61 -4.71 19.54
C ALA A 219 40.59 -5.48 18.64
N TYR A 220 40.38 -5.52 17.32
CA TYR A 220 41.17 -6.36 16.40
C TYR A 220 42.16 -5.57 15.57
N ASN A 221 41.63 -4.69 14.73
CA ASN A 221 42.41 -3.87 13.84
C ASN A 221 41.59 -2.64 13.42
N ASN A 222 42.24 -1.72 12.73
CA ASN A 222 41.60 -0.50 12.25
C ASN A 222 40.59 -0.73 11.10
N GLN A 223 40.26 -1.97 10.73
CA GLN A 223 39.37 -2.35 9.63
C GLN A 223 38.34 -3.44 10.01
N SER A 224 38.15 -3.73 11.30
CA SER A 224 37.24 -4.79 11.77
C SER A 224 35.88 -4.26 12.23
N ALA A 225 35.53 -3.02 11.89
CA ALA A 225 34.24 -2.45 12.23
C ALA A 225 33.16 -2.96 11.27
N PHE A 226 31.94 -3.10 11.79
CA PHE A 226 30.78 -3.56 11.05
C PHE A 226 29.84 -2.39 10.77
N GLN A 227 29.65 -2.12 9.48
CA GLN A 227 28.79 -1.04 9.01
C GLN A 227 27.49 -1.60 8.44
N MET A 228 26.38 -0.96 8.76
CA MET A 228 25.05 -1.20 8.21
C MET A 228 24.57 0.09 7.56
N ASP A 229 24.12 0.02 6.30
CA ASP A 229 23.74 1.19 5.51
C ASP A 229 22.45 0.92 4.72
N THR A 230 21.44 1.75 4.91
CA THR A 230 20.17 1.63 4.19
C THR A 230 20.27 2.04 2.71
N GLY A 231 21.34 2.75 2.34
CA GLY A 231 21.33 3.58 1.14
C GLY A 231 20.25 4.67 1.24
N LEU A 232 19.92 5.29 0.10
CA LEU A 232 18.91 6.34 0.02
C LEU A 232 17.49 5.76 -0.09
N LEU A 233 16.80 5.68 1.04
CA LEU A 233 15.38 5.35 1.14
C LEU A 233 14.50 6.52 0.67
N ASP A 234 13.40 6.23 0.00
CA ASP A 234 12.45 7.21 -0.52
C ASP A 234 11.30 7.48 0.45
N SER A 235 11.05 8.76 0.78
CA SER A 235 9.96 9.17 1.67
C SER A 235 8.60 8.64 1.23
N HIS A 236 8.38 8.51 -0.08
CA HIS A 236 7.13 8.02 -0.64
C HIS A 236 7.11 6.49 -0.70
N LYS A 237 8.13 5.86 -1.29
CA LYS A 237 8.09 4.40 -1.55
C LYS A 237 8.39 3.54 -0.34
N ASP A 238 9.26 4.00 0.55
CA ASP A 238 9.72 3.22 1.71
C ASP A 238 8.91 3.55 2.98
N PHE A 239 8.49 4.82 3.10
CA PHE A 239 7.79 5.33 4.28
C PHE A 239 6.33 5.73 4.03
N GLY A 240 5.85 5.70 2.78
CA GLY A 240 4.44 5.93 2.46
C GLY A 240 3.97 7.39 2.54
N ILE A 241 4.87 8.36 2.55
CA ILE A 241 4.50 9.78 2.53
C ILE A 241 4.06 10.14 1.09
N ASN A 242 2.75 10.19 0.85
CA ASN A 242 2.13 10.40 -0.46
C ASN A 242 2.44 11.82 -0.99
N ALA A 243 3.39 11.92 -1.92
CA ALA A 243 3.85 13.20 -2.45
C ALA A 243 4.22 13.07 -3.93
N PRO A 244 4.00 14.13 -4.74
CA PRO A 244 4.48 14.18 -6.11
C PRO A 244 6.01 14.16 -6.16
N PRO A 245 6.64 13.74 -7.27
CA PRO A 245 8.10 13.56 -7.35
C PRO A 245 8.94 14.77 -6.88
N GLU A 246 8.50 15.98 -7.19
CA GLU A 246 9.13 17.24 -6.82
C GLU A 246 9.13 17.51 -5.30
N GLU A 247 8.21 16.90 -4.54
CA GLU A 247 8.06 17.07 -3.09
C GLU A 247 8.67 15.93 -2.27
N ARG A 248 9.17 14.88 -2.92
CA ARG A 248 9.77 13.71 -2.24
C ARG A 248 11.13 14.04 -1.65
N LEU A 249 11.49 13.31 -0.60
CA LEU A 249 12.79 13.38 0.05
C LEU A 249 13.43 11.99 0.05
N LYS A 250 14.76 11.93 0.05
CA LYS A 250 15.50 10.71 0.37
C LYS A 250 16.09 10.78 1.77
N PHE A 251 16.11 9.66 2.47
CA PHE A 251 16.67 9.49 3.80
C PHE A 251 17.63 8.31 3.81
N ARG A 252 18.78 8.47 4.45
CA ARG A 252 19.78 7.41 4.62
C ARG A 252 20.22 7.35 6.06
N ARG A 253 20.33 6.13 6.57
CA ARG A 253 20.86 5.81 7.89
C ARG A 253 22.05 4.89 7.73
N VAL A 254 23.14 5.23 8.41
CA VAL A 254 24.35 4.41 8.48
C VAL A 254 24.70 4.21 9.93
N CYS A 255 24.94 2.98 10.35
CA CYS A 255 25.44 2.68 11.68
C CYS A 255 26.72 1.86 11.57
N THR A 256 27.80 2.32 12.20
CA THR A 256 29.08 1.59 12.25
C THR A 256 29.38 1.20 13.69
N CYS A 257 29.50 -0.10 13.96
CA CYS A 257 29.75 -0.66 15.28
C CYS A 257 31.08 -1.41 15.32
N ALA A 258 31.76 -1.40 16.47
CA ALA A 258 32.95 -2.20 16.70
C ALA A 258 33.08 -2.60 18.17
N PRO A 259 33.54 -3.84 18.46
CA PRO A 259 34.02 -4.20 19.79
C PRO A 259 35.22 -3.32 20.18
N ILE A 260 35.19 -2.80 21.40
CA ILE A 260 36.23 -1.92 21.91
C ILE A 260 37.33 -2.76 22.57
N HIS A 261 38.57 -2.39 22.32
CA HIS A 261 39.77 -3.05 22.82
C HIS A 261 39.84 -3.05 24.35
N HIS A 262 40.11 -4.21 24.94
CA HIS A 262 40.37 -4.35 26.36
C HIS A 262 41.66 -3.61 26.75
N GLY A 263 41.58 -2.68 27.70
CA GLY A 263 42.70 -1.82 28.06
C GLY A 263 42.72 -0.46 27.35
N ALA A 264 41.64 -0.07 26.66
CA ALA A 264 41.42 1.28 26.15
C ALA A 264 41.30 2.39 27.25
N ALA A 265 41.65 2.07 28.50
CA ALA A 265 41.54 2.95 29.68
C ALA A 265 40.16 3.58 29.90
N LEU A 266 39.10 2.96 29.36
CA LEU A 266 37.72 3.42 29.53
C LEU A 266 37.07 2.89 30.81
N ALA A 267 37.68 1.95 31.53
CA ALA A 267 37.13 1.38 32.75
C ALA A 267 38.12 1.49 33.91
N THR A 268 37.63 1.85 35.08
CA THR A 268 38.38 1.89 36.34
C THR A 268 37.69 1.02 37.37
N VAL A 269 38.47 0.15 38.00
CA VAL A 269 38.00 -0.75 39.07
C VAL A 269 38.27 -0.10 40.42
N THR A 270 37.29 -0.14 41.31
CA THR A 270 37.33 0.45 42.65
C THR A 270 36.63 -0.47 43.64
N ASN A 271 37.21 -0.64 44.82
CA ASN A 271 36.60 -1.43 45.89
C ASN A 271 35.69 -0.54 46.74
N ASP A 272 34.39 -0.78 46.63
CA ASP A 272 33.35 -0.17 47.45
C ASP A 272 33.11 -1.01 48.72
N SER A 273 32.92 -0.34 49.84
CA SER A 273 32.72 -0.99 51.15
C SER A 273 31.42 -1.80 51.28
N THR A 274 30.41 -1.51 50.47
CA THR A 274 29.08 -2.13 50.49
C THR A 274 28.94 -3.17 49.39
N PHE A 275 29.46 -2.87 48.20
CA PHE A 275 29.26 -3.68 46.99
C PHE A 275 30.46 -4.53 46.59
N GLY A 276 31.61 -4.37 47.26
CA GLY A 276 32.85 -5.05 46.88
C GLY A 276 33.47 -4.39 45.65
N GLU A 277 33.92 -5.19 44.69
CA GLU A 277 34.48 -4.66 43.45
C GLU A 277 33.40 -3.93 42.63
N VAL A 278 33.67 -2.70 42.20
CA VAL A 278 32.79 -1.90 41.36
C VAL A 278 33.60 -1.36 40.19
N ILE A 279 33.08 -1.57 38.98
CA ILE A 279 33.71 -1.15 37.73
C ILE A 279 32.96 0.06 37.18
N TYR A 280 33.67 1.19 37.10
CA TYR A 280 33.17 2.42 36.48
C TYR A 280 33.69 2.53 35.05
N VAL A 281 32.80 2.71 34.09
CA VAL A 281 33.14 2.88 32.67
C VAL A 281 32.91 4.34 32.27
N ASN A 282 33.95 5.00 31.76
CA ASN A 282 33.91 6.33 31.19
C ASN A 282 34.02 6.26 29.66
N ALA A 283 32.87 6.24 29.00
CA ALA A 283 32.73 6.24 27.55
C ALA A 283 32.25 7.60 27.01
N GLY A 284 32.35 8.67 27.81
CA GLY A 284 31.92 10.03 27.47
C GLY A 284 31.03 10.68 28.52
N SER A 285 30.82 11.99 28.39
CA SER A 285 30.02 12.78 29.33
C SER A 285 28.55 12.39 29.29
N GLN A 286 27.94 12.15 30.47
CA GLN A 286 26.49 12.02 30.61
C GLN A 286 25.90 13.37 31.07
N PRO A 287 25.29 14.17 30.16
CA PRO A 287 24.96 15.57 30.45
C PRO A 287 23.97 15.77 31.60
N ALA A 288 23.21 14.74 31.96
CA ALA A 288 22.11 14.80 32.93
C ALA A 288 22.51 14.42 34.37
N LEU A 289 23.64 13.73 34.59
CA LEU A 289 23.98 13.17 35.90
C LEU A 289 25.17 13.83 36.58
N GLY A 290 26.02 14.58 35.85
CA GLY A 290 27.19 15.26 36.43
C GLY A 290 28.28 14.31 36.96
N ASP A 291 28.06 13.00 36.82
CA ASP A 291 28.99 11.96 37.22
C ASP A 291 30.22 11.92 36.30
N ASN A 292 31.34 11.48 36.85
CA ASN A 292 32.62 11.30 36.14
C ASN A 292 32.73 9.94 35.42
N TYR A 293 31.64 9.17 35.39
CA TYR A 293 31.52 7.89 34.71
C TYR A 293 30.22 7.84 33.89
N THR A 294 30.18 6.97 32.88
CA THR A 294 29.04 6.73 31.99
C THR A 294 28.22 5.51 32.43
N PHE A 295 28.89 4.44 32.87
CA PHE A 295 28.24 3.23 33.37
C PHE A 295 28.92 2.76 34.65
N VAL A 296 28.16 2.08 35.50
CA VAL A 296 28.65 1.39 36.69
C VAL A 296 28.18 -0.05 36.67
N TYR A 297 29.08 -0.98 36.96
CA TYR A 297 28.79 -2.41 37.04
C TYR A 297 29.37 -2.97 38.33
N THR A 298 28.59 -3.81 39.00
CA THR A 298 28.99 -4.51 40.22
C THR A 298 28.98 -6.00 39.91
N PRO A 299 30.15 -6.65 39.80
CA PRO A 299 30.23 -8.09 39.61
C PRO A 299 29.57 -8.80 40.80
N ALA A 300 28.69 -9.77 40.52
CA ALA A 300 28.07 -10.63 41.54
C ALA A 300 28.72 -12.02 41.50
N PRO A 301 29.68 -12.33 42.40
CA PRO A 301 30.51 -13.54 42.32
C PRO A 301 29.76 -14.87 42.55
N ASN A 302 28.49 -14.84 42.94
CA ASN A 302 27.72 -15.98 43.42
C ASN A 302 26.47 -16.32 42.57
N SER A 303 26.25 -15.63 41.44
CA SER A 303 25.15 -15.90 40.50
C SER A 303 25.58 -16.26 39.07
N ASP A 304 26.84 -15.99 38.70
CA ASP A 304 27.38 -16.33 37.38
C ASP A 304 27.77 -17.81 37.36
N SER A 305 26.86 -18.67 36.91
CA SER A 305 27.14 -20.10 36.76
C SER A 305 28.15 -20.32 35.63
N PHE A 306 29.18 -21.13 35.88
CA PHE A 306 30.12 -21.56 34.85
C PHE A 306 29.37 -22.40 33.80
N GLY A 307 29.40 -22.02 32.52
CA GLY A 307 28.52 -22.67 31.55
C GLY A 307 28.57 -22.16 30.12
N TYR A 308 29.67 -21.61 29.64
CA TYR A 308 29.80 -21.28 28.22
C TYR A 308 30.37 -22.50 27.46
N THR A 309 29.95 -22.70 26.21
CA THR A 309 30.80 -23.41 25.23
C THR A 309 31.93 -22.50 24.79
N LEU A 310 33.08 -23.04 24.33
CA LEU A 310 34.16 -22.24 23.76
C LEU A 310 33.58 -21.27 22.72
N ASP A 311 33.81 -19.98 22.95
CA ASP A 311 33.31 -18.93 22.07
C ASP A 311 34.45 -18.00 21.62
N ASP A 312 34.59 -17.92 20.29
CA ASP A 312 35.55 -17.09 19.59
C ASP A 312 34.92 -15.78 19.10
N ASP A 313 33.65 -15.49 19.48
CA ASP A 313 33.04 -14.20 19.21
C ASP A 313 33.86 -13.08 19.85
N PRO A 314 34.22 -12.05 19.08
CA PRO A 314 35.13 -11.00 19.51
C PRO A 314 34.65 -10.11 20.64
N TRP A 315 33.34 -10.10 20.89
CA TRP A 315 32.71 -9.28 21.92
C TRP A 315 32.08 -10.14 23.03
N MET A 316 31.70 -11.39 22.73
CA MET A 316 31.12 -12.34 23.69
C MET A 316 32.08 -13.48 24.06
N THR A 317 33.38 -13.17 24.14
CA THR A 317 34.46 -14.16 24.35
C THR A 317 34.31 -15.02 25.61
N ALA A 318 34.41 -16.35 25.47
CA ALA A 318 34.47 -17.30 26.57
C ALA A 318 35.59 -18.34 26.34
N GLN A 319 36.80 -18.04 26.85
CA GLN A 319 38.01 -18.83 26.60
C GLN A 319 38.72 -19.30 27.89
N ILE A 320 38.20 -18.95 29.07
CA ILE A 320 38.79 -19.42 30.34
C ILE A 320 38.26 -20.82 30.63
N ASN A 321 39.14 -21.82 30.60
CA ASN A 321 38.76 -23.21 30.88
C ASN A 321 38.47 -23.41 32.37
N GLU A 322 37.30 -23.98 32.68
CA GLU A 322 36.87 -24.36 34.02
C GLU A 322 36.45 -25.84 34.04
N THR A 323 36.89 -26.58 35.05
CA THR A 323 36.57 -28.01 35.18
C THR A 323 35.61 -28.24 36.33
N MET A 324 34.44 -28.78 36.04
CA MET A 324 33.49 -29.22 37.05
C MET A 324 33.63 -30.71 37.29
N ALA A 325 33.94 -31.08 38.53
CA ALA A 325 34.01 -32.45 38.98
C ALA A 325 32.66 -32.85 39.57
N GLU A 326 31.85 -33.59 38.81
CA GLU A 326 30.72 -34.33 39.36
C GLU A 326 31.16 -35.77 39.65
N THR A 327 30.45 -36.43 40.57
CA THR A 327 30.89 -37.67 41.28
C THR A 327 31.39 -38.83 40.41
N ASN A 328 31.25 -38.81 39.08
CA ASN A 328 31.86 -39.76 38.13
C ASN A 328 32.21 -39.18 36.73
N THR A 329 32.08 -37.87 36.49
CA THR A 329 32.33 -37.24 35.17
C THR A 329 32.95 -35.84 35.34
N THR A 330 34.01 -35.57 34.58
CA THR A 330 34.60 -34.24 34.45
C THR A 330 34.00 -33.54 33.24
N LEU A 331 33.24 -32.47 33.47
CA LEU A 331 32.74 -31.61 32.40
C LEU A 331 33.70 -30.42 32.26
N VAL A 332 34.25 -30.25 31.07
CA VAL A 332 35.00 -29.03 30.71
C VAL A 332 33.99 -28.00 30.24
N MET A 333 33.94 -26.87 30.93
CA MET A 333 33.15 -25.70 30.54
C MET A 333 34.08 -24.51 30.38
N TRP A 334 33.57 -23.48 29.72
CA TRP A 334 34.27 -22.21 29.59
C TRP A 334 33.60 -21.16 30.45
N SER A 335 34.39 -20.19 30.90
CA SER A 335 33.96 -18.99 31.61
C SER A 335 34.28 -17.75 30.77
N LYS A 336 33.61 -16.64 31.10
CA LYS A 336 33.80 -15.32 30.48
C LYS A 336 35.28 -14.92 30.51
N SER A 337 35.78 -14.38 29.40
CA SER A 337 37.19 -13.96 29.31
C SER A 337 37.47 -12.64 30.04
N TYR A 338 36.45 -11.78 30.17
CA TYR A 338 36.50 -10.50 30.87
C TYR A 338 35.18 -10.24 31.60
N GLU A 339 35.24 -9.42 32.65
CA GLU A 339 34.05 -9.02 33.41
C GLU A 339 33.10 -8.10 32.62
N ILE A 340 33.65 -7.26 31.73
CA ILE A 340 32.89 -6.34 30.90
C ILE A 340 33.53 -6.25 29.53
N ASN A 341 32.70 -6.38 28.49
CA ASN A 341 33.07 -6.13 27.10
C ASN A 341 32.31 -4.91 26.57
N LEU A 342 33.01 -3.94 26.00
CA LEU A 342 32.42 -2.72 25.47
C LEU A 342 32.20 -2.83 23.96
N LEU A 343 31.04 -2.34 23.49
CA LEU A 343 30.72 -2.21 22.08
C LEU A 343 30.38 -0.75 21.81
N GLY A 344 31.09 -0.12 20.87
CA GLY A 344 30.81 1.23 20.42
C GLY A 344 30.06 1.22 19.09
N CYS A 345 29.06 2.09 18.94
CA CYS A 345 28.35 2.31 17.68
C CYS A 345 28.20 3.80 17.37
N ILE A 346 28.31 4.17 16.09
CA ILE A 346 28.06 5.53 15.59
C ILE A 346 26.89 5.48 14.60
N ASP A 347 25.77 6.09 14.99
CA ASP A 347 24.64 6.36 14.10
C ASP A 347 24.87 7.67 13.32
N GLN A 348 24.70 7.60 12.00
CA GLN A 348 24.81 8.73 11.08
C GLN A 348 23.59 8.78 10.16
N TYR A 349 23.21 10.00 9.77
CA TYR A 349 22.01 10.30 9.02
C TYR A 349 22.31 11.26 7.88
N GLN A 350 21.54 11.13 6.81
CA GLN A 350 21.62 12.00 5.66
C GLN A 350 20.22 12.16 5.05
N VAL A 351 19.85 13.40 4.71
CA VAL A 351 18.64 13.69 3.93
C VAL A 351 19.01 14.38 2.63
N CYS A 352 18.35 14.00 1.54
CA CYS A 352 18.68 14.47 0.21
C CYS A 352 17.46 14.89 -0.59
N ASN A 353 17.66 15.90 -1.42
CA ASN A 353 16.71 16.33 -2.44
C ASN A 353 16.94 15.50 -3.71
N PRO A 354 16.02 14.59 -4.09
CA PRO A 354 16.19 13.78 -5.29
C PRO A 354 16.15 14.59 -6.59
N ASN A 355 15.68 15.84 -6.55
CA ASN A 355 15.58 16.73 -7.71
C ASN A 355 16.88 17.50 -8.01
N LYS A 356 17.94 17.30 -7.21
CA LYS A 356 19.27 17.87 -7.43
C LYS A 356 20.24 16.78 -7.89
N ALA A 357 21.18 17.16 -8.73
CA ALA A 357 22.20 16.24 -9.24
C ALA A 357 23.30 16.01 -8.20
N GLY A 358 23.69 14.74 -8.03
CA GLY A 358 24.75 14.33 -7.10
C GLY A 358 24.47 14.73 -5.66
N ASP A 359 25.54 14.97 -4.90
CA ASP A 359 25.46 15.29 -3.46
C ASP A 359 25.10 16.75 -3.15
N SER A 360 24.88 17.57 -4.18
CA SER A 360 24.59 19.02 -4.02
C SER A 360 23.29 19.30 -3.27
N GLY A 361 22.33 18.37 -3.31
CA GLY A 361 21.06 18.44 -2.59
C GLY A 361 21.03 17.65 -1.28
N CYS A 362 22.17 17.15 -0.82
CA CYS A 362 22.28 16.29 0.36
C CYS A 362 22.94 17.01 1.54
N THR A 363 22.47 16.72 2.75
CA THR A 363 23.27 17.00 3.95
C THR A 363 24.52 16.12 3.93
N THR A 364 25.59 16.51 4.63
CA THR A 364 26.69 15.58 4.88
C THR A 364 26.20 14.42 5.73
N LEU A 365 26.68 13.20 5.46
CA LEU A 365 26.46 12.07 6.37
C LEU A 365 27.13 12.38 7.71
N GLY A 366 26.36 12.40 8.80
CA GLY A 366 26.88 12.72 10.13
C GLY A 366 25.87 12.45 11.22
N GLY A 367 26.26 12.73 12.47
CA GLY A 367 25.34 12.60 13.60
C GLY A 367 24.10 13.50 13.47
N ILE A 368 23.04 13.15 14.20
CA ILE A 368 21.73 13.80 14.09
C ILE A 368 21.79 15.34 14.22
N GLY A 369 22.62 15.88 15.13
CA GLY A 369 22.79 17.32 15.28
C GLY A 369 23.32 18.01 14.01
N SER A 370 24.29 17.38 13.32
CA SER A 370 24.82 17.90 12.05
C SER A 370 23.79 17.81 10.93
N ALA A 371 23.07 16.68 10.85
CA ALA A 371 22.01 16.48 9.87
C ALA A 371 20.86 17.49 10.04
N LEU A 372 20.39 17.72 11.28
CA LEU A 372 19.38 18.72 11.62
C LEU A 372 19.86 20.14 11.28
N HIS A 373 21.10 20.48 11.68
CA HIS A 373 21.66 21.80 11.43
C HIS A 373 21.73 22.10 9.92
N GLN A 374 22.18 21.14 9.11
CA GLN A 374 22.25 21.34 7.66
C GLN A 374 20.88 21.33 6.99
N ALA A 375 19.95 20.50 7.45
CA ALA A 375 18.61 20.42 6.87
C ALA A 375 17.76 21.67 7.16
N PHE A 376 17.92 22.32 8.32
CA PHE A 376 17.01 23.39 8.77
C PHE A 376 17.64 24.77 8.98
N THR A 377 18.96 24.87 9.23
CA THR A 377 19.59 26.16 9.56
C THR A 377 20.57 26.67 8.52
N THR A 378 21.31 25.80 7.82
CA THR A 378 22.03 26.22 6.62
C THR A 378 20.99 26.69 5.60
N LYS A 379 21.13 27.92 5.07
CA LYS A 379 20.14 28.59 4.20
C LYS A 379 19.36 27.56 3.38
N ILE A 380 18.07 27.34 3.68
CA ILE A 380 17.20 26.30 3.08
C ILE A 380 17.35 26.22 1.53
N GLY A 381 17.76 27.31 0.88
CA GLY A 381 18.12 27.37 -0.54
C GLY A 381 19.38 26.62 -0.99
N SER A 382 20.34 26.26 -0.12
CA SER A 382 21.59 25.59 -0.52
C SER A 382 21.36 24.13 -0.90
N LEU A 383 20.51 23.42 -0.16
CA LEU A 383 20.06 22.06 -0.50
C LEU A 383 18.89 22.07 -1.50
N GLY A 384 18.27 23.23 -1.69
CA GLY A 384 17.15 23.44 -2.60
C GLY A 384 15.86 22.74 -2.15
N PHE A 385 15.67 22.52 -0.85
CA PHE A 385 14.43 21.92 -0.35
C PHE A 385 13.25 22.86 -0.56
N ASN A 386 12.14 22.32 -1.08
CA ASN A 386 10.85 22.99 -0.98
C ASN A 386 10.23 22.77 0.41
N ILE A 387 9.17 23.53 0.71
CA ILE A 387 8.54 23.48 2.04
C ILE A 387 7.96 22.10 2.38
N HIS A 388 7.51 21.31 1.40
CA HIS A 388 7.02 19.94 1.63
C HIS A 388 8.17 19.00 2.02
N GLN A 389 9.32 19.12 1.33
CA GLN A 389 10.54 18.40 1.67
C GLN A 389 11.06 18.77 3.06
N VAL A 390 10.98 20.04 3.47
CA VAL A 390 11.33 20.49 4.83
C VAL A 390 10.42 19.83 5.87
N MET A 391 9.11 19.77 5.63
CA MET A 391 8.16 19.10 6.55
C MET A 391 8.41 17.60 6.63
N THR A 392 8.68 16.94 5.50
CA THR A 392 9.04 15.53 5.46
C THR A 392 10.37 15.26 6.16
N ALA A 393 11.39 16.12 5.97
CA ALA A 393 12.66 16.01 6.68
C ALA A 393 12.44 16.18 8.19
N SER A 394 11.61 17.13 8.62
CA SER A 394 11.29 17.35 10.03
C SER A 394 10.66 16.11 10.63
N ARG A 395 9.70 15.49 9.94
CA ARG A 395 9.05 14.25 10.37
C ARG A 395 10.05 13.11 10.49
N LEU A 396 10.86 12.87 9.46
CA LEU A 396 11.84 11.78 9.43
C LEU A 396 12.95 11.94 10.47
N LEU A 397 13.36 13.18 10.80
CA LEU A 397 14.46 13.44 11.73
C LEU A 397 14.01 13.67 13.18
N SER A 398 12.73 13.99 13.42
CA SER A 398 12.24 14.40 14.74
C SER A 398 12.41 13.36 15.86
N THR A 399 12.44 12.09 15.53
CA THR A 399 12.42 10.98 16.50
C THR A 399 13.64 10.07 16.39
N VAL A 400 14.60 10.45 15.56
CA VAL A 400 15.80 9.67 15.29
C VAL A 400 16.66 9.44 16.53
N ILE A 401 16.65 10.40 17.47
CA ILE A 401 17.33 10.27 18.77
C ILE A 401 16.76 9.09 19.57
N ASP A 402 15.43 8.97 19.60
CA ASP A 402 14.73 7.91 20.33
C ASP A 402 14.78 6.56 19.60
N ASN A 403 15.18 6.56 18.32
CA ASN A 403 15.33 5.37 17.49
C ASN A 403 16.81 4.99 17.27
N GLY A 404 17.75 5.63 17.95
CA GLY A 404 19.17 5.27 17.90
C GLY A 404 19.42 3.81 18.30
N ILE A 405 20.51 3.21 17.87
CA ILE A 405 20.80 1.80 18.19
C ILE A 405 20.89 1.56 19.71
N SER A 406 21.36 2.56 20.46
CA SER A 406 21.44 2.54 21.92
C SER A 406 20.07 2.41 22.59
N SER A 407 19.03 3.00 22.01
CA SER A 407 17.66 2.93 22.52
C SER A 407 17.09 1.51 22.49
N ASN A 408 17.61 0.64 21.61
CA ASN A 408 17.14 -0.74 21.49
C ASN A 408 17.75 -1.68 22.53
N VAL A 409 18.78 -1.21 23.24
CA VAL A 409 19.50 -1.95 24.29
C VAL A 409 19.13 -1.40 25.67
N ASN A 410 19.02 -0.08 25.80
CA ASN A 410 18.72 0.60 27.06
C ASN A 410 17.40 0.08 27.68
N GLY A 411 17.45 -0.32 28.95
CA GLY A 411 16.28 -0.79 29.71
C GLY A 411 15.83 -2.22 29.43
N ARG A 412 16.43 -2.94 28.47
CA ARG A 412 16.04 -4.33 28.10
C ARG A 412 16.91 -5.42 28.74
N GLY A 413 18.08 -5.06 29.28
CA GLY A 413 19.03 -6.02 29.85
C GLY A 413 19.40 -7.12 28.85
N GLY A 414 19.57 -8.35 29.33
CA GLY A 414 19.92 -9.50 28.49
C GLY A 414 18.93 -9.79 27.36
N ALA A 415 17.65 -9.41 27.50
CA ALA A 415 16.63 -9.61 26.47
C ALA A 415 16.82 -8.74 25.22
N ALA A 416 17.78 -7.81 25.23
CA ALA A 416 18.24 -7.10 24.03
C ALA A 416 19.06 -8.02 23.10
N LEU A 417 19.66 -9.09 23.63
CA LEU A 417 20.51 -10.01 22.89
C LEU A 417 19.73 -11.22 22.40
N ASN A 418 19.92 -11.59 21.13
CA ASN A 418 19.45 -12.85 20.57
C ASN A 418 20.13 -14.05 21.24
N ALA A 419 21.41 -13.91 21.60
CA ALA A 419 22.18 -14.91 22.34
C ALA A 419 21.52 -15.34 23.65
N SER A 420 20.80 -14.43 24.33
CA SER A 420 20.08 -14.74 25.58
C SER A 420 18.98 -15.79 25.40
N MET A 421 18.43 -15.94 24.19
CA MET A 421 17.44 -16.98 23.89
C MET A 421 18.06 -18.36 23.69
N MET A 422 19.39 -18.43 23.57
CA MET A 422 20.17 -19.67 23.45
C MET A 422 20.81 -20.09 24.79
N ALA A 423 20.49 -19.38 25.88
CA ALA A 423 20.89 -19.73 27.23
C ALA A 423 19.85 -20.61 27.92
N TYR A 424 20.28 -21.66 28.63
CA TYR A 424 19.43 -22.53 29.43
C TYR A 424 20.08 -22.79 30.79
N GLN A 425 19.38 -22.54 31.91
CA GLN A 425 19.91 -22.73 33.27
C GLN A 425 21.28 -22.04 33.49
N ASN A 426 21.42 -20.80 33.00
CA ASN A 426 22.67 -20.02 32.99
C ASN A 426 23.83 -20.63 32.18
N ILE A 427 23.57 -21.65 31.36
CA ILE A 427 24.53 -22.23 30.43
C ILE A 427 24.27 -21.65 29.04
N GLN A 428 25.26 -20.96 28.48
CA GLN A 428 25.22 -20.46 27.11
C GLN A 428 25.62 -21.58 26.16
N THR A 429 24.69 -21.97 25.29
CA THR A 429 24.99 -22.92 24.20
C THR A 429 25.73 -22.24 23.06
N TYR A 430 26.22 -23.04 22.10
CA TYR A 430 27.01 -22.55 20.98
C TYR A 430 26.40 -21.32 20.32
N ILE A 431 27.21 -20.26 20.23
CA ILE A 431 26.95 -19.10 19.38
C ILE A 431 28.04 -19.01 18.31
N PRO A 432 27.71 -18.50 17.11
CA PRO A 432 28.68 -18.38 16.04
C PRO A 432 29.71 -17.28 16.34
N PRO A 433 30.94 -17.35 15.76
CA PRO A 433 31.98 -16.33 15.98
C PRO A 433 31.64 -14.91 15.49
N ASN A 434 30.54 -14.74 14.77
CA ASN A 434 30.03 -13.46 14.31
C ASN A 434 28.71 -13.06 15.00
N GLN A 435 28.41 -13.64 16.16
CA GLN A 435 27.19 -13.38 16.90
C GLN A 435 27.01 -11.89 17.20
N TRP A 436 28.05 -11.15 17.57
CA TRP A 436 27.96 -9.69 17.79
C TRP A 436 27.47 -8.94 16.54
N GLN A 437 27.82 -9.39 15.33
CA GLN A 437 27.35 -8.79 14.08
C GLN A 437 25.86 -9.07 13.88
N ILE A 438 25.39 -10.25 14.26
CA ILE A 438 23.98 -10.63 14.25
C ILE A 438 23.19 -9.77 15.25
N GLU A 439 23.75 -9.52 16.44
CA GLU A 439 23.14 -8.65 17.45
C GLU A 439 22.97 -7.22 16.95
N VAL A 440 24.06 -6.58 16.50
CA VAL A 440 23.98 -5.19 16.00
C VAL A 440 23.12 -5.06 14.75
N SER A 441 23.11 -6.07 13.87
CA SER A 441 22.22 -6.11 12.70
C SER A 441 20.75 -6.16 13.13
N THR A 442 20.44 -6.92 14.18
CA THR A 442 19.08 -7.01 14.73
C THR A 442 18.67 -5.71 15.40
N TRP A 443 19.58 -5.05 16.13
CA TRP A 443 19.32 -3.74 16.72
C TRP A 443 19.15 -2.65 15.67
N PHE A 444 19.93 -2.69 14.58
CA PHE A 444 19.75 -1.77 13.46
C PHE A 444 18.40 -1.99 12.77
N ALA A 445 18.03 -3.24 12.48
CA ALA A 445 16.70 -3.58 11.96
C ALA A 445 15.56 -3.12 12.89
N THR A 446 15.74 -3.24 14.22
CA THR A 446 14.77 -2.75 15.21
C THR A 446 14.63 -1.23 15.14
N SER A 447 15.75 -0.52 14.97
CA SER A 447 15.75 0.93 14.74
C SER A 447 14.96 1.32 13.49
N LEU A 448 15.15 0.58 12.39
CA LEU A 448 14.42 0.80 11.13
C LEU A 448 12.92 0.52 11.28
N ALA A 449 12.53 -0.51 12.03
CA ALA A 449 11.12 -0.78 12.33
C ALA A 449 10.49 0.32 13.19
N LYS A 450 11.23 0.90 14.15
CA LYS A 450 10.79 2.09 14.91
C LYS A 450 10.63 3.31 14.00
N ASP A 451 11.56 3.53 13.08
CA ASP A 451 11.47 4.60 12.07
C ASP A 451 10.17 4.44 11.24
N GLN A 452 9.86 3.22 10.75
CA GLN A 452 8.61 2.95 10.04
C GLN A 452 7.36 3.20 10.90
N SER A 453 7.35 2.73 12.15
CA SER A 453 6.21 2.86 13.05
C SER A 453 5.89 4.32 13.32
N GLN A 454 6.89 5.10 13.71
CA GLN A 454 6.69 6.49 14.10
C GLN A 454 6.26 7.37 12.93
N ILE A 455 6.74 7.09 11.72
CA ILE A 455 6.26 7.80 10.55
C ILE A 455 4.77 7.52 10.35
N VAL A 456 4.32 6.27 10.42
CA VAL A 456 2.88 5.97 10.31
C VAL A 456 2.08 6.56 11.48
N GLU A 457 2.59 6.45 12.71
CA GLU A 457 1.98 7.01 13.93
C GLU A 457 1.82 8.53 13.86
N TRP A 458 2.72 9.26 13.19
CA TRP A 458 2.55 10.69 13.00
C TRP A 458 1.17 11.01 12.41
N ALA A 459 0.71 10.22 11.43
CA ALA A 459 -0.60 10.39 10.79
C ALA A 459 -1.74 9.65 11.51
N ALA A 460 -1.46 8.47 12.08
CA ALA A 460 -2.45 7.61 12.72
C ALA A 460 -2.75 7.98 14.19
N GLY A 461 -1.88 8.78 14.81
CA GLY A 461 -1.84 9.05 16.24
C GLY A 461 -0.75 8.23 16.95
N PRO A 462 -0.06 8.82 17.94
CA PRO A 462 0.99 8.14 18.71
C PRO A 462 0.44 6.96 19.54
N LYS A 463 1.22 5.88 19.61
CA LYS A 463 0.90 4.68 20.41
C LYS A 463 1.77 4.59 21.66
N ASN A 464 1.45 3.62 22.53
CA ASN A 464 2.22 3.32 23.74
C ASN A 464 2.44 4.51 24.68
N LEU A 465 1.51 5.48 24.65
CA LEU A 465 1.53 6.62 25.53
C LEU A 465 0.99 6.23 26.91
N PRO A 466 1.59 6.76 28.01
CA PRO A 466 1.12 6.49 29.36
C PRO A 466 -0.27 7.12 29.61
N SER A 467 -0.88 6.80 30.75
CA SER A 467 -2.24 7.27 31.07
C SER A 467 -2.38 8.78 31.25
N GLY A 468 -1.29 9.54 31.36
CA GLY A 468 -1.28 11.00 31.45
C GLY A 468 0.14 11.59 31.35
N GLY A 469 0.22 12.92 31.44
CA GLY A 469 1.50 13.66 31.37
C GLY A 469 2.01 13.90 29.95
N TRP A 470 1.11 13.99 28.97
CA TRP A 470 1.44 14.29 27.58
C TRP A 470 0.27 14.97 26.87
N HIS A 471 0.57 15.70 25.80
CA HIS A 471 -0.41 16.30 24.90
C HIS A 471 0.00 16.14 23.43
N ILE A 472 -0.99 16.11 22.54
CA ILE A 472 -0.76 16.03 21.10
C ILE A 472 -0.49 17.43 20.55
N THR A 473 0.63 17.58 19.85
CA THR A 473 0.99 18.80 19.12
C THR A 473 0.42 18.70 17.71
N LYS A 474 -0.80 19.24 17.55
CA LYS A 474 -1.49 19.25 16.25
C LYS A 474 -0.79 20.17 15.24
N PRO A 475 -0.79 19.80 13.95
CA PRO A 475 -0.20 20.63 12.90
C PRO A 475 -0.90 21.99 12.80
N GLN A 476 -0.12 23.07 12.87
CA GLN A 476 -0.64 24.44 12.84
C GLN A 476 -0.80 25.02 11.43
N ASN A 477 0.01 24.57 10.48
CA ASN A 477 0.03 25.09 9.11
C ASN A 477 -0.36 24.03 8.07
N LYS A 478 -0.78 24.48 6.89
CA LYS A 478 -1.26 23.60 5.80
C LYS A 478 -0.23 22.54 5.35
N TYR A 479 1.06 22.84 5.45
CA TYR A 479 2.14 21.94 5.02
C TYR A 479 2.36 20.82 6.03
N ALA A 480 2.32 21.13 7.32
CA ALA A 480 2.34 20.14 8.40
C ALA A 480 1.05 19.30 8.40
N GLN A 481 -0.10 19.92 8.13
CA GLN A 481 -1.38 19.22 8.02
C GLN A 481 -1.41 18.28 6.80
N SER A 482 -0.70 18.62 5.73
CA SER A 482 -0.50 17.72 4.60
C SER A 482 0.26 16.45 5.01
N GLN A 483 1.19 16.50 5.97
CA GLN A 483 1.87 15.29 6.49
C GLN A 483 0.91 14.33 7.20
N CYS A 484 -0.18 14.84 7.79
CA CYS A 484 -1.26 14.03 8.35
C CYS A 484 -2.10 13.34 7.30
N ASN A 485 -2.47 14.09 6.25
CA ASN A 485 -3.51 13.66 5.32
C ASN A 485 -2.99 12.78 4.18
N ASN A 486 -1.67 12.67 4.06
CA ASN A 486 -1.00 12.04 2.93
C ASN A 486 -0.18 10.81 3.37
N GLN A 487 -0.59 10.04 4.38
CA GLN A 487 0.09 8.80 4.76
C GLN A 487 -0.56 7.59 4.10
N LEU A 488 0.19 6.90 3.25
CA LEU A 488 -0.19 5.61 2.69
C LEU A 488 0.05 4.50 3.71
N VAL A 489 -0.90 3.60 3.78
CA VAL A 489 -0.80 2.30 4.44
C VAL A 489 -1.34 1.22 3.50
N PRO A 490 -0.97 -0.05 3.66
CA PRO A 490 -1.61 -1.14 2.91
C PRO A 490 -3.13 -1.08 3.06
N ARG A 491 -3.86 -1.44 1.99
CA ARG A 491 -5.33 -1.30 1.93
C ARG A 491 -6.00 -1.88 3.17
N ALA A 492 -6.70 -1.01 3.90
CA ALA A 492 -7.47 -1.40 5.08
C ALA A 492 -8.63 -2.33 4.72
N SER A 493 -8.97 -3.25 5.63
CA SER A 493 -10.15 -4.10 5.49
C SER A 493 -11.44 -3.26 5.51
N GLY A 494 -12.42 -3.64 4.69
CA GLY A 494 -13.71 -2.93 4.62
C GLY A 494 -13.73 -1.67 3.74
N TYR A 495 -12.65 -1.37 3.01
CA TYR A 495 -12.58 -0.29 2.03
C TYR A 495 -12.14 -0.78 0.66
N GLU A 496 -12.59 -0.10 -0.38
CA GLU A 496 -12.25 -0.41 -1.77
C GLU A 496 -11.91 0.88 -2.52
N ASN A 497 -10.86 0.80 -3.33
CA ASN A 497 -10.38 1.90 -4.16
C ASN A 497 -10.88 1.72 -5.58
N PHE A 498 -11.28 2.79 -6.27
CA PHE A 498 -11.63 2.77 -7.70
C PHE A 498 -10.78 3.78 -8.48
N SER A 499 -10.33 3.38 -9.67
CA SER A 499 -9.63 4.28 -10.59
C SER A 499 -10.61 5.28 -11.17
N ILE A 500 -10.38 6.58 -10.94
CA ILE A 500 -11.23 7.66 -11.48
C ILE A 500 -11.13 7.70 -13.00
N LEU A 501 -9.94 7.49 -13.56
CA LEU A 501 -9.77 7.38 -15.01
C LEU A 501 -10.60 6.23 -15.58
N GLY A 502 -10.54 5.05 -14.95
CA GLY A 502 -11.34 3.88 -15.34
C GLY A 502 -12.84 4.18 -15.32
N LEU A 503 -13.33 4.76 -14.22
CA LEU A 503 -14.73 5.18 -14.08
C LEU A 503 -15.13 6.18 -15.17
N ALA A 504 -14.32 7.22 -15.41
CA ALA A 504 -14.60 8.25 -16.39
C ALA A 504 -14.67 7.69 -17.82
N VAL A 505 -13.72 6.83 -18.21
CA VAL A 505 -13.71 6.19 -19.53
C VAL A 505 -14.93 5.29 -19.70
N THR A 506 -15.27 4.47 -18.71
CA THR A 506 -16.46 3.60 -18.77
C THR A 506 -17.74 4.40 -18.91
N LEU A 507 -17.93 5.43 -18.08
CA LEU A 507 -19.13 6.27 -18.12
C LEU A 507 -19.24 7.06 -19.42
N MET A 508 -18.13 7.60 -19.93
CA MET A 508 -18.10 8.35 -21.18
C MET A 508 -18.45 7.46 -22.38
N LEU A 509 -17.84 6.29 -22.51
CA LEU A 509 -18.14 5.34 -23.59
C LEU A 509 -19.59 4.85 -23.54
N CYS A 510 -20.09 4.51 -22.34
CA CYS A 510 -21.49 4.12 -22.18
C CYS A 510 -22.44 5.28 -22.50
N GLY A 511 -22.12 6.50 -22.06
CA GLY A 511 -22.89 7.70 -22.33
C GLY A 511 -23.00 7.99 -23.84
N ILE A 512 -21.91 7.88 -24.58
CA ILE A 512 -21.91 8.03 -26.05
C ILE A 512 -22.83 6.99 -26.70
N ILE A 513 -22.70 5.71 -26.33
CA ILE A 513 -23.54 4.64 -26.86
C ILE A 513 -25.01 4.92 -26.57
N VAL A 514 -25.33 5.35 -25.35
CA VAL A 514 -26.70 5.68 -24.93
C VAL A 514 -27.26 6.83 -25.77
N ILE A 515 -26.52 7.93 -25.90
CA ILE A 515 -26.95 9.11 -26.67
C ILE A 515 -27.19 8.74 -28.14
N ILE A 516 -26.25 8.01 -28.76
CA ILE A 516 -26.41 7.59 -30.16
C ILE A 516 -27.62 6.67 -30.29
N GLY A 517 -27.77 5.68 -29.40
CA GLY A 517 -28.85 4.71 -29.47
C GLY A 517 -30.24 5.33 -29.29
N LEU A 518 -30.36 6.39 -28.48
CA LEU A 518 -31.62 7.11 -28.29
C LEU A 518 -31.93 8.09 -29.44
N THR A 519 -30.91 8.61 -30.12
CA THR A 519 -31.08 9.65 -31.16
C THR A 519 -31.03 9.12 -32.59
N ILE A 520 -30.61 7.86 -32.79
CA ILE A 520 -30.39 7.29 -34.13
C ILE A 520 -31.61 7.40 -35.04
N ASP A 521 -32.81 7.11 -34.51
CA ASP A 521 -34.06 7.19 -35.28
C ASP A 521 -34.37 8.64 -35.69
N THR A 522 -34.18 9.61 -34.78
CA THR A 522 -34.42 11.04 -35.05
C THR A 522 -33.40 11.61 -36.06
N VAL A 523 -32.12 11.34 -35.84
CA VAL A 523 -31.01 11.88 -36.66
C VAL A 523 -31.07 11.33 -38.09
N VAL A 524 -31.38 10.05 -38.25
CA VAL A 524 -31.57 9.43 -39.57
C VAL A 524 -32.80 10.01 -40.26
N GLY A 525 -33.89 10.22 -39.51
CA GLY A 525 -35.10 10.87 -40.01
C GLY A 525 -34.82 12.24 -40.63
N TRP A 526 -33.84 12.97 -40.08
CA TRP A 526 -33.43 14.29 -40.57
C TRP A 526 -32.46 14.21 -41.77
N LEU A 527 -31.44 13.34 -41.68
CA LEU A 527 -30.33 13.27 -42.63
C LEU A 527 -30.69 12.60 -43.96
N ARG A 528 -31.56 11.58 -43.95
CA ARG A 528 -31.84 10.79 -45.17
C ARG A 528 -32.99 11.38 -45.99
N ARG A 529 -32.67 12.41 -46.79
CA ARG A 529 -33.57 13.02 -47.78
C ARG A 529 -33.25 12.56 -49.21
N GLY A 530 -34.24 12.57 -50.10
CA GLY A 530 -34.07 12.26 -51.52
C GLY A 530 -33.95 10.75 -51.83
N LYS A 531 -32.90 10.34 -52.56
CA LYS A 531 -32.77 8.98 -53.14
C LYS A 531 -32.68 7.84 -52.11
N SER A 532 -32.37 8.13 -50.84
CA SER A 532 -32.31 7.15 -49.73
C SER A 532 -33.56 7.13 -48.85
N ARG A 533 -34.59 7.93 -49.17
CA ARG A 533 -35.83 8.05 -48.38
C ARG A 533 -36.51 6.68 -48.16
N TYR A 534 -36.48 5.82 -49.18
CA TYR A 534 -37.09 4.48 -49.10
C TYR A 534 -36.54 3.63 -47.95
N MET A 535 -35.27 3.83 -47.55
CA MET A 535 -34.66 3.03 -46.48
C MET A 535 -35.15 3.44 -45.09
N ARG A 536 -35.46 4.74 -44.94
CA ARG A 536 -36.10 5.28 -43.74
C ARG A 536 -37.55 4.82 -43.70
N ASP A 537 -38.29 5.01 -44.78
CA ASP A 537 -39.70 4.65 -44.86
C ASP A 537 -39.89 3.14 -44.57
N GLN A 538 -38.98 2.28 -45.04
CA GLN A 538 -39.01 0.86 -44.71
C GLN A 538 -38.72 0.57 -43.22
N TRP A 539 -37.81 1.30 -42.58
CA TRP A 539 -37.54 1.17 -41.14
C TRP A 539 -38.74 1.57 -40.28
N GLU A 540 -39.44 2.65 -40.67
CA GLU A 540 -40.67 3.11 -40.02
C GLU A 540 -41.85 2.15 -40.23
N MET A 541 -42.04 1.65 -41.47
CA MET A 541 -43.13 0.70 -41.78
C MET A 541 -42.98 -0.66 -41.10
N GLU A 542 -41.75 -1.08 -40.82
CA GLU A 542 -41.45 -2.36 -40.18
C GLU A 542 -41.47 -2.28 -38.65
N GLU A 543 -41.78 -1.12 -38.06
CA GLU A 543 -42.05 -0.98 -36.63
C GLU A 543 -43.32 -1.73 -36.24
N THR A 544 -43.33 -2.32 -35.03
CA THR A 544 -44.43 -3.18 -34.55
C THR A 544 -45.79 -2.50 -34.65
N LEU A 545 -45.91 -1.23 -34.27
CA LEU A 545 -47.16 -0.47 -34.34
C LEU A 545 -47.61 -0.23 -35.79
N ALA A 546 -46.66 0.06 -36.69
CA ALA A 546 -46.95 0.25 -38.11
C ALA A 546 -47.39 -1.06 -38.77
N LEU A 547 -46.73 -2.18 -38.45
CA LEU A 547 -47.12 -3.51 -38.91
C LEU A 547 -48.50 -3.93 -38.39
N GLN A 548 -48.82 -3.62 -37.13
CA GLN A 548 -50.14 -3.88 -36.55
C GLN A 548 -51.23 -3.08 -37.26
N LYS A 549 -51.00 -1.76 -37.47
CA LYS A 549 -51.93 -0.91 -38.23
C LYS A 549 -52.16 -1.48 -39.63
N ALA A 550 -51.09 -1.82 -40.37
CA ALA A 550 -51.19 -2.38 -41.71
C ALA A 550 -51.95 -3.73 -41.75
N ALA A 551 -51.74 -4.58 -40.75
CA ALA A 551 -52.46 -5.86 -40.64
C ALA A 551 -53.96 -5.65 -40.38
N TYR A 552 -54.34 -4.72 -39.51
CA TYR A 552 -55.75 -4.43 -39.24
C TYR A 552 -56.47 -3.78 -40.41
N VAL A 553 -55.82 -2.84 -41.11
CA VAL A 553 -56.37 -2.27 -42.35
C VAL A 553 -56.55 -3.37 -43.41
N GLY A 554 -55.58 -4.26 -43.57
CA GLY A 554 -55.66 -5.38 -44.52
C GLY A 554 -56.74 -6.42 -44.19
N MET A 555 -57.18 -6.50 -42.93
CA MET A 555 -58.27 -7.37 -42.47
C MET A 555 -59.62 -6.65 -42.39
N ASP A 556 -59.71 -5.38 -42.86
CA ASP A 556 -60.89 -4.51 -42.75
C ASP A 556 -61.39 -4.35 -41.30
N LEU A 557 -60.47 -4.42 -40.33
CA LEU A 557 -60.73 -4.24 -38.89
C LEU A 557 -60.42 -2.82 -38.41
N TRP A 558 -59.80 -1.99 -39.27
CA TRP A 558 -59.44 -0.61 -38.98
C TRP A 558 -59.74 0.25 -40.21
N ARG A 559 -60.62 1.25 -40.04
CA ARG A 559 -60.98 2.23 -41.06
C ARG A 559 -60.51 3.60 -40.57
N GLU A 560 -59.89 4.42 -41.43
CA GLU A 560 -59.24 5.68 -40.99
C GLU A 560 -60.22 6.73 -40.43
N ASP A 561 -61.53 6.49 -40.58
CA ASP A 561 -62.61 7.43 -40.29
C ASP A 561 -63.33 7.17 -38.95
N GLU A 562 -62.97 6.12 -38.19
CA GLU A 562 -63.62 5.76 -36.91
C GLU A 562 -62.61 5.61 -35.76
N GLU A 563 -62.90 6.23 -34.61
CA GLU A 563 -62.04 6.28 -33.41
C GLU A 563 -61.96 4.97 -32.61
N ALA A 564 -62.76 3.95 -32.94
CA ALA A 564 -62.84 2.70 -32.18
C ALA A 564 -62.82 1.45 -33.08
N ILE A 565 -62.11 0.41 -32.63
CA ILE A 565 -62.04 -0.89 -33.29
C ILE A 565 -63.42 -1.59 -33.16
N PRO A 566 -64.12 -1.92 -34.26
CA PRO A 566 -65.40 -2.61 -34.17
C PRO A 566 -65.20 -4.03 -33.63
N LEU A 567 -65.72 -4.31 -32.43
CA LEU A 567 -65.85 -5.66 -31.91
C LEU A 567 -66.89 -6.39 -32.78
N ARG A 568 -66.51 -7.48 -33.46
CA ARG A 568 -67.47 -8.35 -34.16
C ARG A 568 -68.52 -8.85 -33.17
N ALA A 569 -69.75 -8.36 -33.27
CA ALA A 569 -70.91 -9.05 -32.73
C ALA A 569 -71.05 -10.36 -33.52
N GLY A 570 -71.06 -11.50 -32.82
CA GLY A 570 -71.25 -12.80 -33.43
C GLY A 570 -72.62 -12.87 -34.11
N GLU A 571 -72.63 -13.25 -35.39
CA GLU A 571 -73.82 -13.73 -36.07
C GLU A 571 -74.30 -15.01 -35.35
N ALA A 572 -75.36 -14.89 -34.57
CA ALA A 572 -76.24 -16.01 -34.29
C ALA A 572 -76.95 -16.35 -35.61
N ARG A 573 -76.62 -17.50 -36.20
CA ARG A 573 -77.47 -18.14 -37.21
C ARG A 573 -78.60 -18.84 -36.46
N ASP A 574 -79.80 -18.26 -36.55
CA ASP A 574 -81.04 -19.02 -36.48
C ASP A 574 -81.58 -19.19 -37.92
N GLU A 575 -82.21 -20.34 -38.12
CA GLU A 575 -82.77 -20.98 -39.35
C GLU A 575 -81.84 -21.91 -40.15
#